data_AF-A0A517DV38-F1
#
_entry.id   AF-A0A517DV38-F1
#
_cell.length_a   1.000
_cell.length_b   1.000
_cell.length_c   1.000
_cell.angle_alpha   90.00
_cell.angle_beta   90.00
_cell.angle_gamma   90.00
#
_symmetry.space_group_name_H-M   'P 1'
#
loop_
_entity.id
_entity.type
_entity.pdbx_description
1 polymer ?
#
loop_
_entity_poly.entity_id
_entity_poly.type
_entity_poly.pdbx_seq_one_letter_code
_entity_poly.pdbx_strand_id
1 'polypeptide(L)'
;MSDYTPRRKRLALSAFTTSEMHVRNPLMTVWWAASFGGFGQIMIGSYIKGFVLVVMEILINLMAHVNVAILYSFTGRIELAKEVLDTRWLLAYILAYCYGLWDAYNHTVSLNKQAVLAEREKAPIDVFTVLPYSINFLDKRSPWVSVFWSMVFPGLGHMFVMRMVTGLFMITFWMISVYYSRLFQVVHFTFLGDLGQALAVADPQWLLFMPSLYCFAAYDSYSCTVELNKKFDTEQREYLAKRYQRLLLELPIPITEGATQMLIAATFNHSSFVELAITELEAKGIAKEKMLAIPLAQKQKNFAILDTIYRSDGVSIIDTASVFGTIGMVLGTIYGFVWAWGPIFWALIGLFGGAAVGLAGDYLLTGRKMTSRRRDKVSELVLLVSCVNAEANMVEQVLRNNTAFGVGTVKA
;
A
#
# COMPACT_ATOMS: atom_id res chain seq x y z
N MET A 1 -29.00 -17.78 -13.38
CA MET A 1 -27.76 -17.16 -12.85
C MET A 1 -28.23 -15.96 -12.04
N SER A 2 -28.18 -16.03 -10.71
CA SER A 2 -28.88 -15.09 -9.82
C SER A 2 -28.51 -13.64 -10.11
N ASP A 3 -29.51 -12.75 -10.12
CA ASP A 3 -29.42 -11.27 -10.13
C ASP A 3 -28.72 -10.71 -8.87
N TYR A 4 -27.59 -11.29 -8.50
CA TYR A 4 -26.82 -10.85 -7.35
C TYR A 4 -25.91 -9.70 -7.78
N THR A 5 -26.27 -8.49 -7.38
CA THR A 5 -25.42 -7.30 -7.51
C THR A 5 -24.45 -7.24 -6.32
N PRO A 6 -23.13 -7.21 -6.55
CA PRO A 6 -22.16 -7.10 -5.46
C PRO A 6 -22.36 -5.82 -4.65
N ARG A 7 -22.37 -5.94 -3.31
CA ARG A 7 -22.53 -4.78 -2.41
C ARG A 7 -21.25 -3.95 -2.26
N ARG A 8 -20.09 -4.56 -2.46
CA ARG A 8 -18.76 -3.95 -2.21
C ARG A 8 -18.08 -3.57 -3.52
N LYS A 9 -16.99 -2.81 -3.42
CA LYS A 9 -16.06 -2.51 -4.53
C LYS A 9 -14.66 -2.98 -4.17
N ARG A 10 -13.91 -3.52 -5.15
CA ARG A 10 -12.48 -3.87 -4.97
C ARG A 10 -11.57 -2.67 -5.24
N LEU A 11 -11.94 -1.83 -6.19
CA LEU A 11 -11.25 -0.61 -6.58
C LEU A 11 -12.30 0.42 -7.00
N ALA A 12 -12.14 1.65 -6.54
CA ALA A 12 -12.91 2.79 -7.00
C ALA A 12 -11.96 3.87 -7.51
N LEU A 13 -12.12 4.22 -8.79
CA LEU A 13 -11.45 5.35 -9.41
C LEU A 13 -12.33 6.60 -9.25
N SER A 14 -11.70 7.71 -8.89
CA SER A 14 -12.32 9.03 -8.86
C SER A 14 -11.38 10.04 -9.48
N ALA A 15 -11.84 11.27 -9.68
CA ALA A 15 -11.00 12.34 -10.21
C ALA A 15 -9.77 12.64 -9.34
N PHE A 16 -9.92 12.55 -8.01
CA PHE A 16 -8.93 13.03 -7.05
C PHE A 16 -8.20 11.92 -6.30
N THR A 17 -8.75 10.72 -6.26
CA THR A 17 -8.15 9.62 -5.51
C THR A 17 -8.50 8.25 -6.10
N THR A 18 -7.60 7.31 -5.89
CA THR A 18 -7.81 5.88 -6.13
C THR A 18 -7.97 5.20 -4.79
N SER A 19 -9.14 4.59 -4.58
CA SER A 19 -9.48 3.89 -3.33
C SER A 19 -9.50 2.40 -3.59
N GLU A 20 -8.52 1.69 -3.03
CA GLU A 20 -8.38 0.24 -3.19
C GLU A 20 -8.64 -0.51 -1.88
N MET A 21 -9.40 -1.60 -2.00
CA MET A 21 -9.57 -2.57 -0.93
C MET A 21 -8.65 -3.76 -1.17
N HIS A 22 -7.69 -3.93 -0.27
CA HIS A 22 -6.81 -5.09 -0.23
C HIS A 22 -6.48 -5.42 1.22
N VAL A 23 -6.02 -6.65 1.41
CA VAL A 23 -5.67 -7.17 2.72
C VAL A 23 -4.27 -6.72 3.11
N ARG A 24 -4.14 -6.04 4.25
CA ARG A 24 -2.88 -5.48 4.77
C ARG A 24 -2.47 -6.18 6.07
N ASN A 25 -1.18 -6.15 6.40
CA ASN A 25 -0.73 -6.51 7.73
C ASN A 25 -1.08 -5.36 8.70
N PRO A 26 -1.95 -5.57 9.71
CA PRO A 26 -2.32 -4.51 10.66
C PRO A 26 -1.14 -3.89 11.40
N LEU A 27 -0.09 -4.67 11.68
CA LEU A 27 1.10 -4.17 12.38
C LEU A 27 1.88 -3.16 11.53
N MET A 28 1.85 -3.29 10.21
CA MET A 28 2.46 -2.26 9.33
C MET A 28 1.69 -0.95 9.41
N THR A 29 0.36 -0.99 9.57
CA THR A 29 -0.44 0.22 9.78
C THR A 29 -0.13 0.87 11.12
N VAL A 30 0.00 0.06 12.18
CA VAL A 30 0.39 0.55 13.51
C VAL A 30 1.79 1.16 13.47
N TRP A 31 2.74 0.53 12.78
CA TRP A 31 4.10 1.07 12.62
C TRP A 31 4.10 2.47 12.00
N TRP A 32 3.30 2.69 10.95
CA TRP A 32 3.20 4.01 10.34
C TRP A 32 2.47 5.02 11.22
N ALA A 33 1.43 4.61 11.94
CA ALA A 33 0.77 5.46 12.95
C ALA A 33 1.72 5.85 14.10
N ALA A 34 2.62 4.95 14.49
CA ALA A 34 3.66 5.21 15.51
C ALA A 34 4.80 6.08 14.98
N SER A 35 5.13 5.97 13.70
CA SER A 35 6.16 6.79 13.07
C SER A 35 5.72 8.25 12.92
N PHE A 36 4.43 8.48 12.66
CA PHE A 36 3.81 9.79 12.62
C PHE A 36 2.29 9.65 12.78
N GLY A 37 1.69 10.40 13.72
CA GLY A 37 0.25 10.36 13.96
C GLY A 37 -0.56 10.60 12.68
N GLY A 38 -1.45 9.65 12.34
CA GLY A 38 -2.33 9.75 11.17
C GLY A 38 -1.84 9.08 9.88
N PHE A 39 -0.55 8.74 9.76
CA PHE A 39 -0.03 8.03 8.56
C PHE A 39 -0.65 6.63 8.38
N GLY A 40 -0.88 5.91 9.48
CA GLY A 40 -1.58 4.63 9.44
C GLY A 40 -2.98 4.76 8.83
N GLN A 41 -3.74 5.78 9.23
CA GLN A 41 -5.09 6.07 8.73
C GLN A 41 -5.08 6.48 7.24
N ILE A 42 -4.09 7.27 6.81
CA ILE A 42 -3.91 7.64 5.39
C ILE A 42 -3.62 6.40 4.54
N MET A 43 -2.75 5.49 5.01
CA MET A 43 -2.36 4.27 4.29
C MET A 43 -3.56 3.35 4.01
N ILE A 44 -4.52 3.26 4.94
CA ILE A 44 -5.73 2.45 4.76
C ILE A 44 -6.86 3.17 4.01
N GLY A 45 -6.64 4.42 3.59
CA GLY A 45 -7.63 5.22 2.85
C GLY A 45 -8.62 5.99 3.72
N SER A 46 -8.42 6.06 5.05
CA SER A 46 -9.21 6.90 5.95
C SER A 46 -8.65 8.32 6.00
N TYR A 47 -8.71 9.01 4.86
CA TYR A 47 -8.02 10.28 4.64
C TYR A 47 -8.38 11.37 5.64
N ILE A 48 -9.68 11.60 5.90
CA ILE A 48 -10.13 12.65 6.80
C ILE A 48 -9.58 12.43 8.21
N LYS A 49 -9.72 11.21 8.76
CA LYS A 49 -9.16 10.86 10.07
C LYS A 49 -7.65 11.04 10.09
N GLY A 50 -6.98 10.56 9.05
CA GLY A 50 -5.52 10.66 8.92
C GLY A 50 -5.02 12.09 8.89
N PHE A 51 -5.65 12.97 8.11
CA PHE A 51 -5.26 14.38 8.04
C PHE A 51 -5.50 15.11 9.36
N VAL A 52 -6.63 14.85 10.03
CA VAL A 52 -6.90 15.41 11.37
C VAL A 52 -5.82 14.98 12.36
N LEU A 53 -5.45 13.70 12.37
CA LEU A 53 -4.42 13.18 13.27
C LEU A 53 -3.03 13.75 12.95
N VAL A 54 -2.67 13.92 11.66
CA VAL A 54 -1.39 14.57 11.27
C VAL A 54 -1.36 16.01 11.74
N VAL A 55 -2.43 16.78 11.53
CA VAL A 55 -2.50 18.18 11.98
C VAL A 55 -2.40 18.27 13.50
N MET A 56 -3.12 17.39 14.22
CA MET A 56 -3.03 17.33 15.68
C MET A 56 -1.64 16.94 16.17
N GLU A 57 -1.01 15.95 15.53
CA GLU A 57 0.38 15.55 15.81
C GLU A 57 1.32 16.74 15.70
N ILE A 58 1.25 17.50 14.59
CA ILE A 58 2.09 18.69 14.37
C ILE A 58 1.82 19.74 15.45
N LEU A 59 0.56 20.12 15.65
CA LEU A 59 0.20 21.19 16.58
C LEU A 59 0.61 20.86 18.01
N ILE A 60 0.24 19.67 18.50
CA ILE A 60 0.54 19.28 19.88
C ILE A 60 2.05 19.08 20.06
N ASN A 61 2.75 18.47 19.08
CA ASN A 61 4.19 18.27 19.17
C ASN A 61 4.95 19.61 19.21
N LEU A 62 4.54 20.61 18.40
CA LEU A 62 5.10 21.95 18.43
C LEU A 62 4.87 22.66 19.77
N MET A 63 3.66 22.55 20.34
CA MET A 63 3.33 23.18 21.62
C MET A 63 3.97 22.47 22.83
N ALA A 64 4.15 21.16 22.75
CA ALA A 64 4.78 20.35 23.80
C ALA A 64 6.30 20.23 23.67
N HIS A 65 6.89 20.69 22.57
CA HIS A 65 8.32 20.54 22.24
C HIS A 65 8.82 19.08 22.25
N VAL A 66 7.97 18.13 21.81
CA VAL A 66 8.27 16.69 21.90
C VAL A 66 9.50 16.33 21.07
N ASN A 67 9.63 16.85 19.84
CA ASN A 67 10.78 16.53 18.99
C ASN A 67 12.11 17.00 19.60
N VAL A 68 12.17 18.20 20.16
CA VAL A 68 13.36 18.68 20.86
C VAL A 68 13.65 17.83 22.12
N ALA A 69 12.61 17.45 22.86
CA ALA A 69 12.77 16.57 24.01
C ALA A 69 13.29 15.17 23.62
N ILE A 70 12.87 14.64 22.47
CA ILE A 70 13.42 13.40 21.90
C ILE A 70 14.91 13.60 21.59
N LEU A 71 15.29 14.69 20.90
CA LEU A 71 16.70 14.98 20.61
C LEU A 71 17.54 15.01 21.90
N TYR A 72 17.10 15.73 22.93
CA TYR A 72 17.81 15.80 24.21
C TYR A 72 17.87 14.45 24.93
N SER A 73 16.78 13.68 24.91
CA SER A 73 16.75 12.35 25.53
C SER A 73 17.77 11.41 24.87
N PHE A 74 17.79 11.36 23.54
CA PHE A 74 18.68 10.49 22.78
C PHE A 74 20.14 10.97 22.72
N THR A 75 20.42 12.23 23.09
CA THR A 75 21.78 12.74 23.28
C THR A 75 22.25 12.69 24.74
N GLY A 76 21.47 12.08 25.64
CA GLY A 76 21.80 11.92 27.06
C GLY A 76 21.59 13.18 27.91
N ARG A 77 21.03 14.25 27.34
CA ARG A 77 20.76 15.52 28.03
C ARG A 77 19.38 15.51 28.68
N ILE A 78 19.19 14.59 29.62
CA ILE A 78 17.87 14.28 30.18
C ILE A 78 17.22 15.48 30.90
N GLU A 79 18.00 16.28 31.63
CA GLU A 79 17.46 17.44 32.35
C GLU A 79 16.91 18.50 31.37
N LEU A 80 17.63 18.78 30.28
CA LEU A 80 17.11 19.65 29.21
C LEU A 80 15.87 19.07 28.54
N ALA A 81 15.78 17.74 28.39
CA ALA A 81 14.59 17.08 27.87
C ALA A 81 13.37 17.27 28.79
N LYS A 82 13.56 17.29 30.11
CA LYS A 82 12.50 17.56 31.08
C LYS A 82 12.08 19.03 31.05
N GLU A 83 13.04 19.94 31.02
CA GLU A 83 12.78 21.39 31.06
C GLU A 83 12.07 21.91 29.81
N VAL A 84 12.38 21.37 28.63
CA VAL A 84 11.81 21.85 27.37
C VAL A 84 10.34 21.41 27.17
N LEU A 85 9.91 20.33 27.84
CA LEU A 85 8.59 19.75 27.65
C LEU A 85 7.50 20.59 28.31
N ASP A 86 6.48 20.98 27.54
CA ASP A 86 5.30 21.64 28.08
C ASP A 86 4.25 20.61 28.53
N THR A 87 4.09 20.48 29.84
CA THR A 87 3.16 19.52 30.47
C THR A 87 1.69 19.81 30.18
N ARG A 88 1.32 21.03 29.77
CA ARG A 88 -0.06 21.38 29.38
C ARG A 88 -0.52 20.66 28.13
N TRP A 89 0.43 20.32 27.25
CA TRP A 89 0.18 19.68 25.96
C TRP A 89 0.64 18.22 25.91
N LEU A 90 1.66 17.87 26.71
CA LEU A 90 2.31 16.56 26.66
C LEU A 90 1.35 15.38 26.90
N LEU A 91 0.43 15.48 27.87
CA LEU A 91 -0.52 14.39 28.11
C LEU A 91 -1.52 14.24 26.95
N ALA A 92 -1.94 15.34 26.33
CA ALA A 92 -2.80 15.31 25.15
C ALA A 92 -2.08 14.62 23.97
N TYR A 93 -0.77 14.86 23.81
CA TYR A 93 0.06 14.20 22.80
C TYR A 93 -0.01 12.67 22.96
N ILE A 94 0.23 12.17 24.17
CA ILE A 94 0.26 10.73 24.46
C ILE A 94 -1.09 10.07 24.19
N LEU A 95 -2.19 10.72 24.57
CA LEU A 95 -3.53 10.20 24.32
C LEU A 95 -3.85 10.15 22.82
N ALA A 96 -3.53 11.22 22.08
CA ALA A 96 -3.72 11.25 20.63
C ALA A 96 -2.86 10.19 19.93
N TYR A 97 -1.60 10.04 20.36
CA TYR A 97 -0.67 9.02 19.88
C TYR A 97 -1.24 7.61 20.10
N CYS A 98 -1.57 7.25 21.34
CA CYS A 98 -2.08 5.90 21.67
C CYS A 98 -3.39 5.58 20.94
N TYR A 99 -4.31 6.55 20.85
CA TYR A 99 -5.53 6.40 20.07
C TYR A 99 -5.23 6.13 18.59
N GLY A 100 -4.29 6.88 18.01
CA GLY A 100 -3.87 6.71 16.62
C GLY A 100 -3.36 5.30 16.31
N LEU A 101 -2.56 4.72 17.22
CA LEU A 101 -2.06 3.34 17.10
C LEU A 101 -3.20 2.32 17.17
N TRP A 102 -4.10 2.47 18.13
CA TRP A 102 -5.25 1.58 18.32
C TRP A 102 -6.24 1.62 17.16
N ASP A 103 -6.67 2.82 16.73
CA ASP A 103 -7.59 3.00 15.60
C ASP A 103 -6.97 2.46 14.31
N ALA A 104 -5.67 2.69 14.08
CA ALA A 104 -4.96 2.14 12.93
C ALA A 104 -5.04 0.61 12.85
N TYR A 105 -4.83 -0.09 13.97
CA TYR A 105 -4.93 -1.54 14.01
C TYR A 105 -6.36 -2.02 13.72
N ASN A 106 -7.34 -1.54 14.50
CA ASN A 106 -8.71 -2.02 14.43
C ASN A 106 -9.39 -1.68 13.11
N HIS A 107 -9.13 -0.49 12.58
CA HIS A 107 -9.64 -0.09 11.28
C HIS A 107 -9.04 -0.95 10.16
N THR A 108 -7.74 -1.29 10.23
CA THR A 108 -7.12 -2.21 9.26
C THR A 108 -7.77 -3.60 9.31
N VAL A 109 -7.98 -4.15 10.52
CA VAL A 109 -8.64 -5.45 10.68
C VAL A 109 -10.05 -5.44 10.10
N SER A 110 -10.83 -4.38 10.36
CA SER A 110 -12.18 -4.22 9.80
C SER A 110 -12.17 -4.13 8.28
N LEU A 111 -11.27 -3.33 7.70
CA LEU A 111 -11.13 -3.20 6.24
C LEU A 111 -10.65 -4.50 5.58
N ASN A 112 -9.77 -5.25 6.23
CA ASN A 112 -9.34 -6.56 5.74
C ASN A 112 -10.54 -7.52 5.60
N LYS A 113 -11.49 -7.50 6.55
CA LYS A 113 -12.72 -8.30 6.45
C LYS A 113 -13.53 -7.89 5.21
N GLN A 114 -13.68 -6.59 4.97
CA GLN A 114 -14.39 -6.08 3.79
C GLN A 114 -13.67 -6.45 2.48
N ALA A 115 -12.33 -6.38 2.45
CA ALA A 115 -11.54 -6.75 1.28
C ALA A 115 -11.68 -8.24 0.93
N VAL A 116 -11.66 -9.14 1.93
CA VAL A 116 -11.88 -10.58 1.71
C VAL A 116 -13.29 -10.85 1.18
N LEU A 117 -14.31 -10.18 1.73
CA LEU A 117 -15.69 -10.34 1.26
C LEU A 117 -15.86 -9.82 -0.17
N ALA A 118 -15.26 -8.66 -0.51
CA ALA A 118 -15.29 -8.10 -1.85
C ALA A 118 -14.64 -9.03 -2.89
N GLU A 119 -13.56 -9.72 -2.52
CA GLU A 119 -12.91 -10.70 -3.38
C GLU A 119 -13.78 -11.95 -3.61
N ARG A 120 -14.45 -12.45 -2.56
CA ARG A 120 -15.36 -13.60 -2.65
C ARG A 120 -16.59 -13.30 -3.50
N GLU A 121 -17.09 -12.07 -3.44
CA GLU A 121 -18.22 -11.58 -4.24
C GLU A 121 -17.85 -11.27 -5.69
N LYS A 122 -16.56 -11.34 -6.06
CA LYS A 122 -16.03 -10.86 -7.34
C LYS A 122 -16.54 -9.44 -7.66
N ALA A 123 -16.50 -8.57 -6.65
CA ALA A 123 -16.97 -7.20 -6.78
C ALA A 123 -16.27 -6.46 -7.93
N PRO A 124 -16.94 -5.48 -8.58
CA PRO A 124 -16.38 -4.79 -9.72
C PRO A 124 -15.06 -4.05 -9.40
N ILE A 125 -14.21 -3.94 -10.41
CA ILE A 125 -12.98 -3.15 -10.43
C ILE A 125 -13.20 -2.04 -11.46
N ASP A 126 -13.13 -0.78 -11.01
CA ASP A 126 -13.27 0.37 -11.92
C ASP A 126 -11.96 0.52 -12.73
N VAL A 127 -12.04 0.49 -14.08
CA VAL A 127 -10.87 0.48 -14.99
C VAL A 127 -10.56 1.87 -15.56
N PHE A 128 -11.59 2.67 -15.82
CA PHE A 128 -11.45 3.93 -16.55
C PHE A 128 -12.46 4.95 -16.05
N THR A 129 -12.02 6.20 -15.89
CA THR A 129 -12.86 7.32 -15.47
C THR A 129 -12.33 8.60 -16.12
N VAL A 130 -13.18 9.24 -16.93
CA VAL A 130 -12.87 10.52 -17.59
C VAL A 130 -13.77 11.59 -17.02
N LEU A 131 -13.13 12.64 -16.51
CA LEU A 131 -13.75 13.89 -16.12
C LEU A 131 -13.06 15.04 -16.86
N PRO A 132 -13.69 16.23 -16.99
CA PRO A 132 -13.13 17.35 -17.74
C PRO A 132 -11.70 17.77 -17.32
N TYR A 133 -11.30 17.47 -16.09
CA TYR A 133 -10.03 17.85 -15.49
C TYR A 133 -9.15 16.64 -15.10
N SER A 134 -9.58 15.40 -15.38
CA SER A 134 -8.77 14.22 -15.05
C SER A 134 -9.14 13.02 -15.92
N ILE A 135 -8.12 12.31 -16.39
CA ILE A 135 -8.26 11.01 -17.06
C ILE A 135 -7.53 10.00 -16.19
N ASN A 136 -8.31 9.18 -15.50
CA ASN A 136 -7.80 8.19 -14.57
C ASN A 136 -8.11 6.80 -15.10
N PHE A 137 -7.07 5.99 -15.25
CA PHE A 137 -7.18 4.63 -15.77
C PHE A 137 -6.25 3.68 -15.04
N LEU A 138 -6.71 2.43 -14.92
CA LEU A 138 -5.96 1.35 -14.31
C LEU A 138 -4.92 0.86 -15.32
N ASP A 139 -3.64 1.00 -14.96
CA ASP A 139 -2.52 0.52 -15.77
C ASP A 139 -1.34 0.12 -14.87
N LYS A 140 -0.43 -0.67 -15.41
CA LYS A 140 0.78 -1.09 -14.72
C LYS A 140 1.76 0.06 -14.58
N ARG A 141 2.30 0.21 -13.37
CA ARG A 141 3.27 1.24 -13.02
C ARG A 141 4.48 0.62 -12.33
N SER A 142 5.66 1.21 -12.52
CA SER A 142 6.88 0.73 -11.86
C SER A 142 6.92 1.19 -10.39
N PRO A 143 6.99 0.27 -9.40
CA PRO A 143 7.05 0.65 -7.99
C PRO A 143 8.32 1.43 -7.62
N TRP A 144 9.42 1.24 -8.33
CA TRP A 144 10.66 1.96 -8.05
C TRP A 144 10.61 3.41 -8.53
N VAL A 145 9.84 3.68 -9.58
CA VAL A 145 9.63 5.05 -10.07
C VAL A 145 8.79 5.86 -9.08
N SER A 146 7.79 5.24 -8.45
CA SER A 146 7.00 5.91 -7.40
C SER A 146 7.84 6.22 -6.15
N VAL A 147 8.72 5.28 -5.74
CA VAL A 147 9.69 5.51 -4.66
C VAL A 147 10.62 6.66 -4.99
N PHE A 148 11.23 6.64 -6.18
CA PHE A 148 12.16 7.68 -6.62
C PHE A 148 11.53 9.07 -6.50
N TRP A 149 10.32 9.25 -7.06
CA TRP A 149 9.63 10.54 -6.98
C TRP A 149 9.25 10.94 -5.56
N SER A 150 8.86 10.00 -4.70
CA SER A 150 8.61 10.26 -3.29
C SER A 150 9.86 10.65 -2.49
N MET A 151 11.04 10.16 -2.88
CA MET A 151 12.32 10.51 -2.24
C MET A 151 12.86 11.85 -2.73
N VAL A 152 12.59 12.23 -3.98
CA VAL A 152 12.96 13.56 -4.50
C VAL A 152 12.06 14.62 -3.88
N PHE A 153 10.75 14.37 -3.87
CA PHE A 153 9.75 15.30 -3.40
C PHE A 153 8.56 14.51 -2.81
N PRO A 154 8.49 14.36 -1.48
CA PRO A 154 7.43 13.61 -0.80
C PRO A 154 6.03 14.01 -1.27
N GLY A 155 5.29 13.03 -1.80
CA GLY A 155 3.95 13.19 -2.36
C GLY A 155 3.87 13.08 -3.88
N LEU A 156 4.96 13.28 -4.64
CA LEU A 156 4.94 13.06 -6.09
C LEU A 156 4.70 11.59 -6.47
N GLY A 157 5.24 10.64 -5.71
CA GLY A 157 4.96 9.22 -5.94
C GLY A 157 3.47 8.87 -5.76
N HIS A 158 2.76 9.55 -4.86
CA HIS A 158 1.31 9.40 -4.69
C HIS A 158 0.52 9.96 -5.86
N MET A 159 0.94 11.10 -6.41
CA MET A 159 0.35 11.65 -7.63
C MET A 159 0.57 10.72 -8.82
N PHE A 160 1.76 10.11 -8.90
CA PHE A 160 2.08 9.11 -9.91
C PHE A 160 1.18 7.86 -9.82
N VAL A 161 0.65 7.49 -8.65
CA VAL A 161 -0.35 6.41 -8.51
C VAL A 161 -1.78 6.92 -8.40
N MET A 162 -2.08 8.12 -8.93
CA MET A 162 -3.43 8.68 -9.00
C MET A 162 -4.09 8.89 -7.62
N ARG A 163 -3.30 9.07 -6.56
CA ARG A 163 -3.74 9.47 -5.21
C ARG A 163 -3.41 10.96 -4.98
N MET A 164 -4.04 11.82 -5.79
CA MET A 164 -3.74 13.26 -5.83
C MET A 164 -3.96 13.94 -4.47
N VAL A 165 -5.04 13.62 -3.75
CA VAL A 165 -5.31 14.22 -2.43
C VAL A 165 -4.18 13.95 -1.44
N THR A 166 -3.72 12.70 -1.35
CA THR A 166 -2.60 12.33 -0.47
C THR A 166 -1.29 12.97 -0.94
N GLY A 167 -1.04 12.98 -2.25
CA GLY A 167 0.15 13.61 -2.81
C GLY A 167 0.23 15.10 -2.48
N LEU A 168 -0.84 15.86 -2.72
CA LEU A 168 -0.90 17.29 -2.42
C LEU A 168 -0.73 17.58 -0.93
N PHE A 169 -1.36 16.76 -0.07
CA PHE A 169 -1.21 16.87 1.37
C PHE A 169 0.25 16.66 1.81
N MET A 170 0.89 15.59 1.34
CA MET A 170 2.30 15.29 1.66
C MET A 170 3.24 16.36 1.14
N ILE A 171 3.01 16.88 -0.06
CA ILE A 171 3.77 17.99 -0.65
C ILE A 171 3.66 19.23 0.23
N THR A 172 2.44 19.59 0.63
CA THR A 172 2.19 20.78 1.46
C THR A 172 2.88 20.65 2.81
N PHE A 173 2.71 19.49 3.46
CA PHE A 173 3.33 19.23 4.75
C PHE A 173 4.86 19.20 4.66
N TRP A 174 5.41 18.58 3.62
CA TRP A 174 6.85 18.57 3.38
C TRP A 174 7.40 19.97 3.14
N MET A 175 6.74 20.79 2.30
CA MET A 175 7.16 22.18 2.04
C MET A 175 7.20 23.03 3.31
N ILE A 176 6.15 22.94 4.14
CA ILE A 176 6.11 23.62 5.45
C ILE A 176 7.28 23.15 6.32
N SER A 177 7.45 21.83 6.44
CA SER A 177 8.51 21.27 7.26
C SER A 177 9.90 21.67 6.77
N VAL A 178 10.15 21.67 5.47
CA VAL A 178 11.44 22.05 4.85
C VAL A 178 11.76 23.52 5.11
N TYR A 179 10.75 24.38 4.99
CA TYR A 179 10.90 25.81 5.23
C TYR A 179 11.30 26.10 6.68
N TYR A 180 10.54 25.60 7.65
CA TYR A 180 10.80 25.86 9.07
C TYR A 180 12.02 25.13 9.61
N SER A 181 12.32 23.93 9.10
CA SER A 181 13.55 23.19 9.44
C SER A 181 14.83 23.78 8.86
N ARG A 182 14.69 24.70 7.89
CA ARG A 182 15.80 25.21 7.05
C ARG A 182 16.58 24.10 6.35
N LEU A 183 15.93 22.98 6.03
CA LEU A 183 16.58 21.77 5.51
C LEU A 183 17.53 22.07 4.34
N PHE A 184 17.11 22.89 3.37
CA PHE A 184 17.96 23.19 2.22
C PHE A 184 19.22 23.99 2.58
N GLN A 185 19.17 24.86 3.59
CA GLN A 185 20.36 25.57 4.07
C GLN A 185 21.30 24.60 4.78
N VAL A 186 20.74 23.72 5.63
CA VAL A 186 21.51 22.66 6.31
C VAL A 186 22.22 21.78 5.28
N VAL A 187 21.50 21.31 4.26
CA VAL A 187 22.05 20.51 3.16
C VAL A 187 23.12 21.29 2.42
N HIS A 188 22.86 22.54 2.04
CA HIS A 188 23.83 23.39 1.33
C HIS A 188 25.15 23.53 2.09
N PHE A 189 25.11 23.92 3.37
CA PHE A 189 26.32 24.06 4.19
C PHE A 189 27.02 22.71 4.43
N THR A 190 26.25 21.63 4.59
CA THR A 190 26.81 20.27 4.71
C THR A 190 27.61 19.89 3.46
N PHE A 191 27.09 20.17 2.26
CA PHE A 191 27.80 19.90 1.00
C PHE A 191 29.02 20.81 0.79
N LEU A 192 29.03 22.01 1.37
CA LEU A 192 30.21 22.89 1.40
C LEU A 192 31.25 22.48 2.45
N GLY A 193 30.94 21.51 3.32
CA GLY A 193 31.81 21.06 4.41
C GLY A 193 31.74 21.92 5.68
N ASP A 194 30.90 22.95 5.73
CA ASP A 194 30.72 23.80 6.91
C ASP A 194 29.63 23.23 7.83
N LEU A 195 30.01 22.22 8.62
CA LEU A 195 29.12 21.58 9.58
C LEU A 195 28.73 22.50 10.74
N GLY A 196 29.56 23.51 11.06
CA GLY A 196 29.27 24.47 12.12
C GLY A 196 28.08 25.34 11.76
N GLN A 197 28.09 25.91 10.56
CA GLN A 197 26.93 26.67 10.06
C GLN A 197 25.72 25.79 9.82
N ALA A 198 25.89 24.57 9.29
CA ALA A 198 24.80 23.63 9.09
C ALA A 198 24.03 23.34 10.38
N LEU A 199 24.75 23.11 11.50
CA LEU A 199 24.14 22.88 12.81
C LEU A 199 23.53 24.15 13.41
N ALA A 200 24.14 25.32 13.18
CA ALA A 200 23.65 26.59 13.72
C ALA A 200 22.31 27.04 13.12
N VAL A 201 22.06 26.73 11.85
CA VAL A 201 20.80 27.08 11.17
C VAL A 201 19.72 26.00 11.30
N ALA A 202 20.09 24.78 11.67
CA ALA A 202 19.17 23.66 11.79
C ALA A 202 18.14 23.88 12.91
N ASP A 203 16.85 23.78 12.57
CA ASP A 203 15.80 23.71 13.58
C ASP A 203 15.45 22.24 13.87
N PRO A 204 15.83 21.69 15.04
CA PRO A 204 15.62 20.28 15.35
C PRO A 204 14.15 19.91 15.53
N GLN A 205 13.29 20.85 15.92
CA GLN A 205 11.87 20.60 16.14
C GLN A 205 11.19 20.22 14.82
N TRP A 206 11.50 20.92 13.72
CA TRP A 206 10.95 20.63 12.40
C TRP A 206 11.73 19.56 11.64
N LEU A 207 13.06 19.49 11.81
CA LEU A 207 13.88 18.46 11.14
C LEU A 207 13.47 17.04 11.54
N LEU A 208 13.08 16.83 12.80
CA LEU A 208 12.77 15.49 13.29
C LEU A 208 11.47 14.90 12.72
N PHE A 209 10.65 15.72 12.06
CA PHE A 209 9.53 15.20 11.26
C PHE A 209 10.02 14.52 9.96
N MET A 210 11.14 14.96 9.38
CA MET A 210 11.57 14.54 8.04
C MET A 210 11.71 13.02 7.84
N PRO A 211 12.34 12.26 8.74
CA PRO A 211 12.57 10.83 8.51
C PRO A 211 11.26 10.07 8.26
N SER A 212 10.20 10.37 9.02
CA SER A 212 8.91 9.71 8.84
C SER A 212 8.20 10.20 7.58
N LEU A 213 8.24 11.49 7.23
CA LEU A 213 7.67 11.98 5.96
C LEU A 213 8.26 11.26 4.75
N TYR A 214 9.58 11.21 4.64
CA TYR A 214 10.26 10.58 3.51
C TYR A 214 10.03 9.07 3.46
N CYS A 215 10.24 8.38 4.58
CA CYS A 215 10.08 6.93 4.66
C CYS A 215 8.62 6.52 4.38
N PHE A 216 7.64 7.25 4.93
CA PHE A 216 6.23 6.98 4.66
C PHE A 216 5.88 7.26 3.21
N ALA A 217 6.30 8.40 2.66
CA ALA A 217 6.01 8.75 1.26
C ALA A 217 6.53 7.66 0.31
N ALA A 218 7.78 7.23 0.50
CA ALA A 218 8.40 6.17 -0.28
C ALA A 218 7.69 4.82 -0.13
N TYR A 219 7.43 4.39 1.11
CA TYR A 219 6.80 3.09 1.36
C TYR A 219 5.34 3.04 0.88
N ASP A 220 4.53 4.04 1.21
CA ASP A 220 3.11 4.05 0.88
C ASP A 220 2.89 4.14 -0.64
N SER A 221 3.66 4.98 -1.33
CA SER A 221 3.59 5.06 -2.80
C SER A 221 4.05 3.75 -3.46
N TYR A 222 5.11 3.11 -2.96
CA TYR A 222 5.52 1.78 -3.41
C TYR A 222 4.41 0.74 -3.22
N SER A 223 3.86 0.65 -2.01
CA SER A 223 2.82 -0.32 -1.66
C SER A 223 1.58 -0.14 -2.54
N CYS A 224 1.12 1.10 -2.70
CA CYS A 224 -0.01 1.41 -3.58
C CYS A 224 0.27 1.04 -5.03
N THR A 225 1.51 1.25 -5.52
CA THR A 225 1.88 0.86 -6.89
C THR A 225 1.78 -0.65 -7.08
N VAL A 226 2.30 -1.42 -6.11
CA VAL A 226 2.27 -2.89 -6.15
C VAL A 226 0.84 -3.42 -6.11
N GLU A 227 -0.02 -2.84 -5.28
CA GLU A 227 -1.42 -3.27 -5.14
C GLU A 227 -2.26 -2.86 -6.35
N LEU A 228 -2.05 -1.67 -6.91
CA LEU A 228 -2.67 -1.26 -8.17
C LEU A 228 -2.33 -2.23 -9.32
N ASN A 229 -1.06 -2.64 -9.44
CA ASN A 229 -0.62 -3.62 -10.43
C ASN A 229 -1.31 -4.99 -10.24
N LYS A 230 -1.53 -5.42 -9.00
CA LYS A 230 -2.28 -6.67 -8.72
C LYS A 230 -3.76 -6.55 -9.10
N LYS A 231 -4.36 -5.37 -8.91
CA LYS A 231 -5.74 -5.11 -9.34
C LYS A 231 -5.85 -5.13 -10.86
N PHE A 232 -4.89 -4.54 -11.57
CA PHE A 232 -4.77 -4.66 -13.03
C PHE A 232 -4.70 -6.12 -13.47
N ASP A 233 -3.79 -6.93 -12.88
CA ASP A 233 -3.66 -8.36 -13.22
C ASP A 233 -4.96 -9.14 -13.02
N THR A 234 -5.69 -8.82 -11.95
CA THR A 234 -6.94 -9.49 -11.59
C THR A 234 -8.06 -9.09 -12.55
N GLU A 235 -8.17 -7.81 -12.87
CA GLU A 235 -9.16 -7.29 -13.80
C GLU A 235 -8.93 -7.85 -15.20
N GLN A 236 -7.71 -7.78 -15.72
CA GLN A 236 -7.39 -8.30 -17.05
C GLN A 236 -7.63 -9.81 -17.14
N ARG A 237 -7.34 -10.57 -16.07
CA ARG A 237 -7.67 -12.00 -15.99
C ARG A 237 -9.17 -12.23 -16.14
N GLU A 238 -9.99 -11.49 -15.39
CA GLU A 238 -11.44 -11.63 -15.42
C GLU A 238 -12.02 -11.19 -16.77
N TYR A 239 -11.49 -10.13 -17.36
CA TYR A 239 -11.84 -9.66 -18.70
C TYR A 239 -11.55 -10.72 -19.77
N LEU A 240 -10.33 -11.26 -19.81
CA LEU A 240 -9.92 -12.28 -20.77
C LEU A 240 -10.70 -13.59 -20.59
N ALA A 241 -10.90 -14.03 -19.34
CA ALA A 241 -11.69 -15.21 -19.03
C ALA A 241 -13.13 -15.09 -19.54
N LYS A 242 -13.76 -13.93 -19.33
CA LYS A 242 -15.13 -13.68 -19.78
C LYS A 242 -15.25 -13.58 -21.31
N ARG A 243 -14.24 -13.01 -21.99
CA ARG A 243 -14.33 -12.64 -23.40
C ARG A 243 -13.72 -13.67 -24.35
N TYR A 244 -12.66 -14.37 -23.96
CA TYR A 244 -11.82 -15.22 -24.83
C TYR A 244 -11.59 -16.64 -24.29
N GLN A 245 -12.23 -17.06 -23.20
CA GLN A 245 -12.11 -18.43 -22.67
C GLN A 245 -13.30 -19.34 -23.03
N ARG A 246 -14.17 -18.91 -23.95
CA ARG A 246 -15.24 -19.77 -24.44
C ARG A 246 -14.61 -20.95 -25.18
N LEU A 247 -14.92 -22.16 -24.73
CA LEU A 247 -14.38 -23.43 -25.24
C LEU A 247 -14.94 -23.77 -26.64
N LEU A 248 -14.81 -22.84 -27.58
CA LEU A 248 -15.25 -22.93 -28.98
C LEU A 248 -14.06 -22.93 -29.93
N LEU A 249 -12.83 -22.93 -29.41
CA LEU A 249 -11.65 -23.18 -30.21
C LEU A 249 -11.72 -24.65 -30.65
N GLU A 250 -12.25 -24.89 -31.84
CA GLU A 250 -12.12 -26.18 -32.51
C GLU A 250 -10.62 -26.45 -32.63
N LEU A 251 -10.12 -27.39 -31.83
CA LEU A 251 -8.75 -27.86 -31.92
C LEU A 251 -8.53 -28.30 -33.37
N PRO A 252 -7.38 -27.98 -33.97
CA PRO A 252 -7.21 -28.18 -35.40
C PRO A 252 -7.43 -29.65 -35.74
N ILE A 253 -8.54 -29.89 -36.45
CA ILE A 253 -8.89 -31.19 -36.99
C ILE A 253 -8.10 -31.28 -38.30
N PRO A 254 -7.40 -32.38 -38.60
CA PRO A 254 -6.74 -32.53 -39.88
C PRO A 254 -7.80 -32.43 -40.98
N ILE A 255 -7.83 -31.28 -41.68
CA ILE A 255 -8.66 -31.10 -42.87
C ILE A 255 -7.93 -31.80 -44.02
N THR A 256 -8.54 -32.85 -44.53
CA THR A 256 -8.24 -33.36 -45.87
C THR A 256 -8.49 -32.25 -46.89
N GLU A 257 -7.43 -31.93 -47.63
CA GLU A 257 -7.32 -31.00 -48.79
C GLU A 257 -6.98 -29.51 -48.49
N GLY A 258 -5.69 -29.19 -48.62
CA GLY A 258 -5.20 -27.91 -49.13
C GLY A 258 -4.79 -26.83 -48.11
N ALA A 259 -5.42 -26.76 -46.93
CA ALA A 259 -5.14 -25.72 -45.94
C ALA A 259 -4.62 -26.33 -44.62
N THR A 260 -3.30 -26.28 -44.41
CA THR A 260 -2.69 -26.69 -43.13
C THR A 260 -3.06 -25.67 -42.05
N GLN A 261 -3.81 -26.12 -41.04
CA GLN A 261 -4.10 -25.31 -39.85
C GLN A 261 -2.87 -25.27 -38.94
N MET A 262 -2.63 -24.09 -38.36
CA MET A 262 -1.56 -23.86 -37.40
C MET A 262 -2.13 -23.32 -36.10
N LEU A 263 -1.64 -23.85 -34.98
CA LEU A 263 -1.90 -23.32 -33.66
C LEU A 263 -0.64 -22.60 -33.17
N ILE A 264 -0.77 -21.31 -32.89
CA ILE A 264 0.29 -20.47 -32.37
C ILE A 264 0.01 -20.20 -30.90
N ALA A 265 0.94 -20.58 -30.04
CA ALA A 265 0.89 -20.32 -28.61
C ALA A 265 1.88 -19.22 -28.25
N ALA A 266 1.42 -18.18 -27.58
CA ALA A 266 2.24 -17.11 -27.05
C ALA A 266 2.06 -16.97 -25.54
N THR A 267 3.17 -16.74 -24.84
CA THR A 267 3.16 -16.43 -23.41
C THR A 267 3.31 -14.93 -23.20
N PHE A 268 2.48 -14.39 -22.33
CA PHE A 268 2.49 -12.97 -21.98
C PHE A 268 2.57 -12.79 -20.47
N ASN A 269 3.09 -11.64 -20.06
CA ASN A 269 2.76 -11.09 -18.75
C ASN A 269 1.51 -10.23 -18.89
N HIS A 270 0.73 -10.13 -17.81
CA HIS A 270 -0.40 -9.22 -17.77
C HIS A 270 0.05 -7.79 -18.10
N SER A 271 -0.51 -7.19 -19.15
CA SER A 271 -0.18 -5.83 -19.62
C SER A 271 -1.19 -5.39 -20.68
N SER A 272 -1.33 -4.07 -20.89
CA SER A 272 -2.18 -3.51 -21.95
C SER A 272 -1.77 -3.98 -23.35
N PHE A 273 -0.50 -4.37 -23.55
CA PHE A 273 -0.01 -4.94 -24.82
C PHE A 273 -0.72 -6.24 -25.23
N VAL A 274 -1.22 -7.03 -24.27
CA VAL A 274 -2.01 -8.23 -24.58
C VAL A 274 -3.30 -7.84 -25.30
N GLU A 275 -3.97 -6.81 -24.81
CA GLU A 275 -5.22 -6.33 -25.40
C GLU A 275 -4.96 -5.65 -26.74
N LEU A 276 -3.87 -4.88 -26.86
CA LEU A 276 -3.43 -4.32 -28.14
C LEU A 276 -3.17 -5.42 -29.18
N ALA A 277 -2.43 -6.48 -28.80
CA ALA A 277 -2.17 -7.63 -29.68
C ALA A 277 -3.47 -8.28 -30.18
N ILE A 278 -4.42 -8.51 -29.27
CA ILE A 278 -5.71 -9.12 -29.63
C ILE A 278 -6.49 -8.20 -30.58
N THR A 279 -6.57 -6.90 -30.29
CA THR A 279 -7.29 -5.95 -31.17
C THR A 279 -6.62 -5.80 -32.53
N GLU A 280 -5.27 -5.88 -32.60
CA GLU A 280 -4.54 -5.86 -33.86
C GLU A 280 -4.80 -7.13 -34.69
N LEU A 281 -4.88 -8.31 -34.04
CA LEU A 281 -5.25 -9.57 -34.70
C LEU A 281 -6.70 -9.53 -35.22
N GLU A 282 -7.64 -8.99 -34.44
CA GLU A 282 -9.04 -8.80 -34.87
C GLU A 282 -9.11 -7.86 -36.09
N ALA A 283 -8.38 -6.73 -36.06
CA ALA A 283 -8.32 -5.77 -37.17
C ALA A 283 -7.71 -6.36 -38.45
N LYS A 284 -6.80 -7.34 -38.32
CA LYS A 284 -6.19 -8.07 -39.44
C LYS A 284 -7.02 -9.28 -39.91
N GLY A 285 -8.24 -9.45 -39.40
CA GLY A 285 -9.20 -10.44 -39.90
C GLY A 285 -9.21 -11.77 -39.15
N ILE A 286 -8.47 -11.91 -38.04
CA ILE A 286 -8.54 -13.11 -37.20
C ILE A 286 -9.82 -13.05 -36.37
N ALA A 287 -10.75 -13.97 -36.64
CA ALA A 287 -12.00 -14.06 -35.91
C ALA A 287 -11.74 -14.38 -34.43
N LYS A 288 -12.53 -13.76 -33.56
CA LYS A 288 -12.47 -13.93 -32.10
C LYS A 288 -12.55 -15.40 -31.64
N GLU A 289 -13.31 -16.23 -32.35
CA GLU A 289 -13.49 -17.65 -32.05
C GLU A 289 -12.22 -18.47 -32.24
N LYS A 290 -11.27 -17.96 -33.04
CA LYS A 290 -9.95 -18.56 -33.25
C LYS A 290 -8.93 -18.17 -32.19
N MET A 291 -9.32 -17.40 -31.17
CA MET A 291 -8.44 -16.92 -30.11
C MET A 291 -8.91 -17.44 -28.76
N LEU A 292 -8.01 -18.07 -28.02
CA LEU A 292 -8.24 -18.61 -26.69
C LEU A 292 -7.21 -18.04 -25.71
N ALA A 293 -7.67 -17.19 -24.79
CA ALA A 293 -6.83 -16.66 -23.72
C ALA A 293 -7.04 -17.49 -22.44
N ILE A 294 -5.95 -18.08 -21.94
CA ILE A 294 -5.94 -18.89 -20.73
C ILE A 294 -5.13 -18.14 -19.67
N PRO A 295 -5.80 -17.34 -18.82
CA PRO A 295 -5.13 -16.78 -17.65
C PRO A 295 -4.84 -17.89 -16.66
N LEU A 296 -3.56 -18.09 -16.36
CA LEU A 296 -3.14 -19.13 -15.42
C LEU A 296 -3.57 -18.76 -14.00
N ALA A 297 -4.23 -19.70 -13.33
CA ALA A 297 -4.75 -19.50 -11.99
C ALA A 297 -3.59 -19.36 -10.99
N GLN A 298 -3.44 -18.17 -10.41
CA GLN A 298 -2.57 -17.99 -9.26
C GLN A 298 -3.28 -18.56 -8.03
N LYS A 299 -2.61 -19.42 -7.24
CA LYS A 299 -3.12 -19.82 -5.93
C LYS A 299 -3.33 -18.56 -5.09
N GLN A 300 -4.58 -18.20 -4.82
CA GLN A 300 -4.91 -17.19 -3.82
C GLN A 300 -4.32 -17.67 -2.48
N LYS A 301 -3.53 -16.82 -1.85
CA LYS A 301 -3.04 -17.09 -0.51
C LYS A 301 -4.26 -17.20 0.39
N ASN A 302 -4.43 -18.33 1.07
CA ASN A 302 -5.28 -18.39 2.25
C ASN A 302 -4.76 -17.34 3.21
N PHE A 303 -5.52 -16.27 3.41
CA PHE A 303 -5.12 -15.19 4.29
C PHE A 303 -5.00 -15.78 5.70
N ALA A 304 -3.76 -15.93 6.19
CA ALA A 304 -3.47 -16.32 7.58
C ALA A 304 -4.07 -15.34 8.61
N ILE A 305 -4.72 -14.27 8.16
CA ILE A 305 -5.50 -13.33 8.97
C ILE A 305 -6.81 -13.96 9.47
N LEU A 306 -7.29 -15.04 8.84
CA LEU A 306 -8.50 -15.75 9.30
C LEU A 306 -8.40 -16.19 10.77
N ASP A 307 -7.22 -16.55 11.27
CA ASP A 307 -7.05 -16.93 12.69
C ASP A 307 -7.16 -15.74 13.65
N THR A 308 -6.86 -14.51 13.20
CA THR A 308 -7.15 -13.27 13.94
C THR A 308 -8.60 -12.79 13.80
N ILE A 309 -9.39 -13.37 12.88
CA ILE A 309 -10.75 -12.94 12.56
C ILE A 309 -11.81 -13.73 13.36
N TYR A 310 -11.51 -14.94 13.85
CA TYR A 310 -12.42 -15.76 14.67
C TYR A 310 -12.51 -15.29 16.13
N ARG A 311 -12.97 -14.05 16.36
CA ARG A 311 -13.67 -13.70 17.61
C ARG A 311 -15.06 -13.21 17.24
N SER A 312 -16.07 -14.02 17.59
CA SER A 312 -17.50 -13.73 17.49
C SER A 312 -17.95 -12.55 18.37
N ASP A 313 -17.11 -12.16 19.32
CA ASP A 313 -17.52 -11.31 20.44
C ASP A 313 -17.14 -9.83 20.24
N GLY A 314 -16.49 -9.49 19.12
CA GLY A 314 -16.17 -8.10 18.76
C GLY A 314 -14.99 -7.45 19.51
N VAL A 315 -14.42 -8.11 20.53
CA VAL A 315 -13.27 -7.60 21.31
C VAL A 315 -11.93 -8.02 20.67
N SER A 316 -11.13 -7.05 20.25
CA SER A 316 -9.81 -7.26 19.64
C SER A 316 -8.77 -7.61 20.70
N ILE A 317 -7.87 -8.56 20.41
CA ILE A 317 -6.71 -8.89 21.29
C ILE A 317 -5.86 -7.64 21.61
N ILE A 318 -5.88 -6.67 20.69
CA ILE A 318 -5.14 -5.42 20.84
C ILE A 318 -5.90 -4.39 21.68
N ASP A 319 -7.20 -4.54 21.92
CA ASP A 319 -7.95 -3.58 22.74
C ASP A 319 -7.39 -3.58 24.17
N THR A 320 -7.26 -4.76 24.79
CA THR A 320 -6.64 -4.90 26.13
C THR A 320 -5.22 -4.34 26.14
N ALA A 321 -4.40 -4.74 25.16
CA ALA A 321 -3.01 -4.29 25.04
C ALA A 321 -2.89 -2.76 24.90
N SER A 322 -3.76 -2.13 24.10
CA SER A 322 -3.76 -0.68 23.91
C SER A 322 -4.18 0.07 25.18
N VAL A 323 -5.14 -0.46 25.95
CA VAL A 323 -5.59 0.18 27.20
C VAL A 323 -4.47 0.16 28.22
N PHE A 324 -3.89 -1.02 28.49
CA PHE A 324 -2.78 -1.13 29.43
C PHE A 324 -1.52 -0.40 28.95
N GLY A 325 -1.23 -0.42 27.65
CA GLY A 325 -0.15 0.35 27.05
C GLY A 325 -0.34 1.86 27.22
N THR A 326 -1.56 2.38 27.02
CA THR A 326 -1.88 3.80 27.22
C THR A 326 -1.70 4.21 28.67
N ILE A 327 -2.24 3.41 29.61
CA ILE A 327 -2.07 3.65 31.05
C ILE A 327 -0.58 3.65 31.41
N GLY A 328 0.16 2.66 30.94
CA GLY A 328 1.61 2.55 31.16
C GLY A 328 2.38 3.74 30.61
N MET A 329 2.07 4.20 29.39
CA MET A 329 2.72 5.36 28.76
C MET A 329 2.42 6.66 29.52
N VAL A 330 1.18 6.87 29.95
CA VAL A 330 0.79 8.04 30.74
C VAL A 330 1.53 8.05 32.08
N LEU A 331 1.51 6.95 32.82
CA LEU A 331 2.21 6.84 34.11
C LEU A 331 3.73 6.98 33.92
N GLY A 332 4.29 6.34 32.89
CA GLY A 332 5.72 6.44 32.55
C GLY A 332 6.14 7.86 32.20
N THR A 333 5.27 8.63 31.54
CA THR A 333 5.54 10.05 31.27
C THR A 333 5.52 10.87 32.55
N ILE A 334 4.47 10.72 33.37
CA ILE A 334 4.29 11.49 34.62
C ILE A 334 5.47 11.24 35.57
N TYR A 335 5.77 9.96 35.86
CA TYR A 335 6.87 9.61 36.76
C TYR A 335 8.25 9.76 36.12
N GLY A 336 8.33 9.77 34.79
CA GLY A 336 9.58 9.99 34.07
C GLY A 336 10.19 11.39 34.28
N PHE A 337 9.39 12.40 34.68
CA PHE A 337 9.95 13.68 35.15
C PHE A 337 10.78 13.54 36.43
N VAL A 338 10.45 12.56 37.27
CA VAL A 338 11.17 12.28 38.53
C VAL A 338 12.34 11.32 38.29
N TRP A 339 12.19 10.36 37.39
CA TRP A 339 13.18 9.31 37.16
C TRP A 339 14.36 9.73 36.26
N ALA A 340 15.46 8.97 36.37
CA ALA A 340 16.76 9.32 35.77
C ALA A 340 16.79 9.29 34.24
N TRP A 341 15.95 8.47 33.59
CA TRP A 341 15.92 8.36 32.12
C TRP A 341 14.94 9.33 31.46
N GLY A 342 14.25 10.17 32.24
CA GLY A 342 13.37 11.19 31.72
C GLY A 342 12.01 10.68 31.22
N PRO A 343 11.10 11.61 30.90
CA PRO A 343 9.72 11.30 30.51
C PRO A 343 9.63 10.50 29.21
N ILE A 344 10.49 10.74 28.22
CA ILE A 344 10.41 10.08 26.91
C ILE A 344 10.71 8.57 27.00
N PHE A 345 11.84 8.18 27.60
CA PHE A 345 12.20 6.75 27.69
C PHE A 345 11.23 5.98 28.58
N TRP A 346 10.83 6.53 29.72
CA TRP A 346 9.87 5.88 30.62
C TRP A 346 8.46 5.81 30.03
N ALA A 347 8.05 6.78 29.22
CA ALA A 347 6.81 6.68 28.43
C ALA A 347 6.86 5.47 27.48
N LEU A 348 7.95 5.30 26.74
CA LEU A 348 8.12 4.15 25.82
C LEU A 348 8.16 2.82 26.57
N ILE A 349 8.91 2.73 27.66
CA ILE A 349 8.96 1.53 28.51
C ILE A 349 7.57 1.20 29.06
N GLY A 350 6.85 2.22 29.53
CA GLY A 350 5.47 2.09 30.00
C GLY A 350 4.51 1.61 28.92
N LEU A 351 4.62 2.14 27.70
CA LEU A 351 3.82 1.73 26.54
C LEU A 351 4.03 0.25 26.22
N PHE A 352 5.29 -0.16 26.02
CA PHE A 352 5.61 -1.54 25.65
C PHE A 352 5.36 -2.52 26.81
N GLY A 353 5.69 -2.13 28.04
CA GLY A 353 5.45 -2.93 29.24
C GLY A 353 3.96 -3.14 29.49
N GLY A 354 3.16 -2.08 29.44
CA GLY A 354 1.70 -2.15 29.57
C GLY A 354 1.06 -2.98 28.46
N ALA A 355 1.47 -2.77 27.20
CA ALA A 355 0.98 -3.57 26.08
C ALA A 355 1.35 -5.06 26.23
N ALA A 356 2.57 -5.39 26.67
CA ALA A 356 2.99 -6.76 26.92
C ALA A 356 2.16 -7.43 28.02
N VAL A 357 1.84 -6.70 29.11
CA VAL A 357 0.96 -7.20 30.18
C VAL A 357 -0.44 -7.48 29.63
N GLY A 358 -1.00 -6.55 28.85
CA GLY A 358 -2.32 -6.73 28.24
C GLY A 358 -2.35 -7.92 27.27
N LEU A 359 -1.31 -8.09 26.44
CA LEU A 359 -1.17 -9.24 25.55
C LEU A 359 -0.95 -10.55 26.30
N ALA A 360 -0.16 -10.55 27.38
CA ALA A 360 0.07 -11.75 28.18
C ALA A 360 -1.21 -12.22 28.87
N GLY A 361 -2.02 -11.30 29.39
CA GLY A 361 -3.34 -11.60 29.94
C GLY A 361 -4.26 -12.26 28.90
N ASP A 362 -4.36 -11.67 27.70
CA ASP A 362 -5.13 -12.23 26.60
C ASP A 362 -4.56 -13.59 26.11
N TYR A 363 -3.23 -13.72 26.03
CA TYR A 363 -2.57 -14.94 25.54
C TYR A 363 -2.72 -16.13 26.48
N LEU A 364 -2.57 -15.92 27.80
CA LEU A 364 -2.78 -16.95 28.82
C LEU A 364 -4.20 -17.50 28.80
N LEU A 365 -5.18 -16.70 28.37
CA LEU A 365 -6.57 -17.10 28.26
C LEU A 365 -6.91 -17.80 26.94
N THR A 366 -6.21 -17.47 25.85
CA THR A 366 -6.64 -17.89 24.49
C THR A 366 -5.78 -18.99 23.85
N GLY A 367 -4.66 -19.35 24.49
CA GLY A 367 -3.77 -20.48 24.15
C GLY A 367 -3.80 -20.99 22.70
N ARG A 368 -3.03 -20.39 21.77
CA ARG A 368 -2.49 -21.13 20.60
C ARG A 368 -1.44 -20.40 19.74
N LYS A 369 -0.72 -21.28 19.00
CA LYS A 369 0.53 -21.10 18.24
C LYS A 369 0.33 -20.43 16.88
N MET A 370 1.20 -19.48 16.55
CA MET A 370 1.37 -18.94 15.19
C MET A 370 2.06 -19.98 14.29
N THR A 371 1.45 -20.26 13.13
CA THR A 371 2.17 -20.90 12.01
C THR A 371 2.44 -19.86 10.93
N SER A 372 3.69 -19.78 10.51
CA SER A 372 4.11 -19.01 9.34
C SER A 372 4.39 -19.97 8.19
N ARG A 373 3.92 -19.66 6.98
CA ARG A 373 4.37 -20.36 5.78
C ARG A 373 4.46 -19.47 4.53
N ARG A 374 5.30 -20.01 3.64
CA ARG A 374 6.22 -19.45 2.65
C ARG A 374 5.56 -18.89 1.37
N ARG A 375 6.31 -18.04 0.66
CA ARG A 375 6.01 -17.51 -0.68
C ARG A 375 6.34 -18.54 -1.77
N ASP A 376 5.47 -18.60 -2.79
CA ASP A 376 5.76 -19.06 -4.15
C ASP A 376 5.15 -18.09 -5.18
N LYS A 377 5.74 -18.00 -6.38
CA LYS A 377 5.21 -17.32 -7.58
C LYS A 377 5.79 -17.98 -8.83
N VAL A 378 4.97 -18.37 -9.82
CA VAL A 378 5.35 -18.52 -11.26
C VAL A 378 4.12 -18.46 -12.21
N SER A 379 4.34 -17.90 -13.42
CA SER A 379 3.59 -17.96 -14.71
C SER A 379 2.28 -17.16 -14.84
N GLU A 380 2.15 -16.35 -15.91
CA GLU A 380 1.22 -15.21 -15.95
C GLU A 380 0.10 -15.23 -17.02
N LEU A 381 0.29 -15.65 -18.28
CA LEU A 381 -0.83 -15.75 -19.26
C LEU A 381 -0.40 -16.57 -20.48
N VAL A 382 -1.29 -17.43 -21.01
CA VAL A 382 -1.09 -18.13 -22.29
C VAL A 382 -2.18 -17.70 -23.26
N LEU A 383 -1.79 -17.24 -24.44
CA LEU A 383 -2.68 -16.93 -25.56
C LEU A 383 -2.47 -17.97 -26.66
N LEU A 384 -3.55 -18.60 -27.10
CA LEU A 384 -3.58 -19.55 -28.19
C LEU A 384 -4.34 -18.93 -29.36
N VAL A 385 -3.76 -18.96 -30.55
CA VAL A 385 -4.34 -18.42 -31.79
C VAL A 385 -4.32 -19.51 -32.85
N SER A 386 -5.49 -19.85 -33.39
CA SER A 386 -5.63 -20.75 -34.53
C SER A 386 -5.64 -19.94 -35.83
N CYS A 387 -4.78 -20.26 -36.78
CA CYS A 387 -4.67 -19.56 -38.06
C CYS A 387 -4.28 -20.50 -39.21
N VAL A 388 -4.42 -20.03 -40.44
CA VAL A 388 -3.95 -20.79 -41.62
C VAL A 388 -2.45 -20.55 -41.81
N ASN A 389 -1.71 -21.50 -42.39
CA ASN A 389 -0.27 -21.36 -42.67
C ASN A 389 0.13 -20.02 -43.34
N ALA A 390 -0.69 -19.51 -44.27
CA ALA A 390 -0.43 -18.21 -44.93
C ALA A 390 -0.44 -17.01 -43.96
N GLU A 391 -1.19 -17.11 -42.86
CA GLU A 391 -1.35 -16.06 -41.85
C GLU A 391 -0.33 -16.18 -40.71
N ALA A 392 0.39 -17.31 -40.61
CA ALA A 392 1.25 -17.63 -39.46
C ALA A 392 2.36 -16.60 -39.22
N ASN A 393 3.05 -16.16 -40.27
CA ASN A 393 4.10 -15.13 -40.16
C ASN A 393 3.54 -13.80 -39.64
N MET A 394 2.33 -13.42 -40.06
CA MET A 394 1.68 -12.20 -39.60
C MET A 394 1.31 -12.31 -38.12
N VAL A 395 0.72 -13.44 -37.71
CA VAL A 395 0.34 -13.68 -36.31
C VAL A 395 1.58 -13.71 -35.41
N GLU A 396 2.65 -14.40 -35.79
CA GLU A 396 3.90 -14.40 -35.03
C GLU A 396 4.48 -12.99 -34.88
N GLN A 397 4.47 -12.20 -35.95
CA GLN A 397 5.00 -10.84 -35.93
C GLN A 397 4.18 -9.92 -35.02
N VAL A 398 2.85 -10.02 -35.05
CA VAL A 398 1.96 -9.25 -34.16
C VAL A 398 2.21 -9.61 -32.69
N LEU A 399 2.33 -10.90 -32.37
CA LEU A 399 2.57 -11.38 -31.01
C LEU A 399 3.95 -10.91 -30.49
N ARG A 400 4.99 -10.98 -31.33
CA ARG A 400 6.34 -10.51 -30.98
C ARG A 400 6.42 -8.99 -30.82
N ASN A 401 5.78 -8.23 -31.72
CA ASN A 401 5.75 -6.77 -31.66
C ASN A 401 5.03 -6.26 -30.41
N ASN A 402 4.07 -7.02 -29.88
CA ASN A 402 3.34 -6.71 -28.65
C ASN A 402 3.90 -7.42 -27.41
N THR A 403 5.21 -7.68 -27.36
CA THR A 403 5.95 -8.13 -26.16
C THR A 403 5.69 -9.55 -25.65
N ALA A 404 5.31 -10.49 -26.52
CA ALA A 404 5.27 -11.91 -26.14
C ALA A 404 6.65 -12.41 -25.66
N PHE A 405 6.69 -13.12 -24.53
CA PHE A 405 7.92 -13.71 -23.96
C PHE A 405 8.45 -14.88 -24.77
N GLY A 406 7.53 -15.68 -25.30
CA GLY A 406 7.83 -16.81 -26.17
C GLY A 406 6.65 -17.07 -27.09
N VAL A 407 6.95 -17.43 -28.33
CA VAL A 407 5.97 -17.82 -29.34
C VAL A 407 6.38 -19.19 -29.86
N GLY A 408 5.47 -20.16 -29.79
CA GLY A 408 5.65 -21.51 -30.28
C GLY A 408 4.54 -21.86 -31.27
N THR A 409 4.87 -22.67 -32.27
CA THR A 409 3.93 -23.07 -33.31
C THR A 409 3.76 -24.58 -33.33
N VAL A 410 2.52 -25.03 -33.47
CA VAL A 410 2.16 -26.43 -33.66
C VAL A 410 1.47 -26.53 -35.01
N LYS A 411 2.05 -27.34 -35.89
CA LYS A 411 1.42 -27.72 -37.16
C LYS A 411 0.50 -28.91 -36.87
N ALA A 412 -0.76 -28.80 -37.30
CA ALA A 412 -1.73 -29.88 -37.19
C ALA A 412 -1.83 -30.68 -38.49
#